data_AF-A0A955LW50-F1
#
_entry.id   AF-A0A955LW50-F1
#
_cell.length_a   1.000
_cell.length_b   1.000
_cell.length_c   1.000
_cell.angle_alpha   90.00
_cell.angle_beta   90.00
_cell.angle_gamma   90.00
#
_symmetry.space_group_name_H-M   'P 1'
#
loop_
_entity.id
_entity.type
_entity.pdbx_description
1 polymer ?
#
loop_
_entity_poly.entity_id
_entity_poly.type
_entity_poly.pdbx_seq_one_letter_code
_entity_poly.pdbx_strand_id
1 'polypeptide(L)'
;MLTHKSDYEEPDVRFLFGGYSWDRKRYYLWHIHFDRNEKIFVAPEVTPWKGLKTPRIISFVGDYYHEFRDRLISLMQKRENFVDGHFDMEPFEVLRDMIRENAFERIGGPVQLLKVYEHMNRSPIAVKWNINQTQIDTLLGRPLQDYETNNYPCIDPDTLEINGGRLYG
;
A
#
# COMPACT_ATOMS: atom_id res chain seq x y z
N MET A 1 20.58 7.87 38.33
CA MET A 1 19.39 8.74 38.14
C MET A 1 19.25 8.94 36.65
N LEU A 2 18.27 8.29 36.02
CA LEU A 2 17.90 8.61 34.65
C LEU A 2 17.20 9.96 34.69
N THR A 3 17.89 10.97 34.17
CA THR A 3 17.34 12.31 33.97
C THR A 3 16.19 12.17 32.98
N HIS A 4 14.95 12.25 33.47
CA HIS A 4 13.78 12.36 32.60
C HIS A 4 13.92 13.65 31.79
N LYS A 5 14.41 13.52 30.56
CA LYS A 5 14.21 14.51 29.51
C LYS A 5 12.70 14.64 29.35
N SER A 6 12.15 15.80 29.70
CA SER A 6 10.78 16.14 29.31
C SER A 6 10.83 16.45 27.81
N ASP A 7 10.83 15.42 26.99
CA ASP A 7 10.87 15.54 25.53
C ASP A 7 9.52 16.07 25.04
N TYR A 8 9.35 17.40 25.10
CA TYR A 8 8.32 18.14 24.36
C TYR A 8 8.68 18.20 22.86
N GLU A 9 9.03 17.06 22.27
CA GLU A 9 9.21 16.98 20.81
C GLU A 9 7.83 16.86 20.17
N GLU A 10 7.50 17.76 19.25
CA GLU A 10 6.29 17.63 18.45
C GLU A 10 6.36 16.34 17.63
N PRO A 11 5.35 15.46 17.69
CA PRO A 11 5.37 14.21 16.96
C PRO A 11 5.42 14.47 15.44
N ASP A 12 6.51 14.08 14.79
CA ASP A 12 6.60 14.04 13.34
C ASP A 12 6.26 12.63 12.83
N VAL A 13 4.96 12.30 12.90
CA VAL A 13 4.45 10.99 12.50
C VAL A 13 3.14 11.12 11.73
N ARG A 14 3.02 10.29 10.70
CA ARG A 14 1.82 10.17 9.87
C ARG A 14 1.43 8.71 9.76
N PHE A 15 0.16 8.41 9.99
CA PHE A 15 -0.41 7.09 9.77
C PHE A 15 -1.44 7.15 8.66
N LEU A 16 -1.47 6.10 7.85
CA LEU A 16 -2.60 5.79 6.98
C LEU A 16 -3.37 4.64 7.62
N PHE A 17 -4.59 4.92 8.05
CA PHE A 17 -5.47 3.91 8.61
C PHE A 17 -6.56 3.56 7.60
N GLY A 18 -6.78 2.28 7.34
CA GLY A 18 -7.73 1.82 6.33
C GLY A 18 -8.48 0.58 6.76
N GLY A 19 -9.77 0.51 6.40
CA GLY A 19 -10.60 -0.64 6.74
C GLY A 19 -12.02 -0.54 6.22
N TYR A 20 -12.80 -1.59 6.45
CA TYR A 20 -14.23 -1.62 6.15
C TYR A 20 -15.06 -1.32 7.40
N SER A 21 -16.03 -0.42 7.27
CA SER A 21 -17.00 -0.12 8.32
C SER A 21 -18.27 -0.95 8.12
N TRP A 22 -18.58 -1.83 9.07
CA TRP A 22 -19.80 -2.65 9.03
C TRP A 22 -21.08 -1.84 9.24
N ASP A 23 -20.98 -0.78 10.03
CA ASP A 23 -22.08 0.15 10.30
C ASP A 23 -22.44 0.93 9.03
N ARG A 24 -21.41 1.43 8.34
CA ARG A 24 -21.56 2.29 7.16
C ARG A 24 -21.51 1.56 5.82
N LYS A 25 -21.26 0.24 5.86
CA LYS A 25 -21.16 -0.66 4.70
C LYS A 25 -20.24 -0.12 3.58
N ARG A 26 -19.09 0.45 3.96
CA ARG A 26 -18.10 0.98 3.00
C ARG A 26 -16.68 0.96 3.54
N TYR A 27 -15.71 1.01 2.63
CA TYR A 27 -14.31 1.23 2.94
C TYR A 27 -14.04 2.69 3.29
N TYR A 28 -13.11 2.88 4.22
CA TYR A 28 -12.63 4.18 4.66
C TYR A 28 -11.11 4.16 4.70
N LEU A 29 -10.53 5.34 4.45
CA LEU A 29 -9.13 5.65 4.69
C LEU A 29 -9.07 6.93 5.52
N TRP A 30 -8.14 7.00 6.48
CA TRP A 30 -7.90 8.16 7.32
C TRP A 30 -6.42 8.48 7.37
N HIS A 31 -6.09 9.78 7.30
CA HIS A 31 -4.75 10.27 7.58
C HIS A 31 -4.67 10.74 9.03
N ILE A 32 -4.03 9.95 9.88
CA ILE A 32 -3.82 10.34 11.27
C ILE A 32 -2.47 11.06 11.36
N HIS A 33 -2.49 12.31 11.81
CA HIS A 33 -1.27 13.13 11.95
C HIS A 33 -1.45 14.15 13.07
N PHE A 34 -0.33 14.66 13.59
CA PHE A 34 -0.33 15.70 14.61
C PHE A 34 -0.55 17.07 13.96
N ASP A 35 -1.62 17.77 14.34
CA ASP A 35 -1.85 19.17 13.99
C ASP A 35 -1.06 20.07 14.95
N ARG A 36 -0.09 20.81 14.42
CA ARG A 36 0.80 21.67 15.23
C ARG A 36 0.12 22.90 15.80
N ASN A 37 -0.94 23.39 15.14
CA ASN A 37 -1.66 24.58 15.59
C ASN A 37 -2.54 24.22 16.78
N GLU A 38 -3.32 23.14 16.64
CA GLU A 38 -4.27 22.68 17.65
C GLU A 38 -3.61 21.79 18.72
N LYS A 39 -2.38 21.33 18.49
CA LYS A 39 -1.60 20.43 19.36
C LYS A 39 -2.31 19.11 19.69
N ILE A 40 -3.04 18.58 18.71
CA ILE A 40 -3.79 17.31 18.83
C ILE A 40 -3.54 16.43 17.61
N PHE A 41 -3.74 15.13 17.77
CA PHE A 41 -3.86 14.24 16.61
C PHE A 41 -5.23 14.42 15.96
N VAL A 42 -5.22 14.69 14.67
CA VAL A 42 -6.42 14.74 13.83
C VAL A 42 -6.46 13.53 12.91
N ALA A 43 -7.67 13.10 12.55
CA ALA A 43 -7.90 11.93 11.70
C ALA A 43 -8.88 12.25 10.56
N PRO A 44 -8.56 13.19 9.64
CA PRO A 44 -9.39 13.43 8.47
C PRO A 44 -9.56 12.18 7.59
N GLU A 45 -10.80 11.95 7.17
CA GLU A 45 -11.12 10.94 6.15
C GLU A 45 -10.53 11.35 4.79
N VAL A 46 -9.93 10.40 4.09
CA VAL A 46 -9.43 10.58 2.72
C VAL A 46 -10.63 10.73 1.78
N THR A 47 -10.62 11.81 1.01
CA THR A 47 -11.65 12.08 0.01
C THR A 47 -11.28 11.50 -1.35
N PRO A 48 -12.26 11.29 -2.26
CA PRO A 48 -11.97 10.84 -3.61
C PRO A 48 -10.94 11.73 -4.32
N TRP A 49 -10.07 11.10 -5.10
CA TRP A 49 -9.04 11.78 -5.86
C TRP A 49 -9.69 12.73 -6.88
N LYS A 50 -9.47 14.04 -6.66
CA LYS A 50 -9.96 15.11 -7.53
C LYS A 50 -9.35 15.05 -8.94
N GLY A 51 -10.17 15.34 -9.96
CA GLY A 51 -9.73 15.40 -11.35
C GLY A 51 -9.87 14.08 -12.13
N LEU A 52 -10.36 13.03 -11.49
CA LEU A 52 -10.77 11.80 -12.17
C LEU A 52 -12.22 11.93 -12.68
N LYS A 53 -12.53 11.32 -13.84
CA LYS A 53 -13.91 11.23 -14.36
C LYS A 53 -14.82 10.41 -13.44
N THR A 54 -14.24 9.42 -12.80
CA THR A 54 -14.90 8.50 -11.87
C THR A 54 -14.29 8.65 -10.46
N PRO A 55 -15.11 8.69 -9.39
CA PRO A 55 -14.59 8.86 -8.04
C PRO A 55 -13.79 7.62 -7.62
N ARG A 56 -12.50 7.80 -7.35
CA ARG A 56 -11.63 6.74 -6.82
C ARG A 56 -10.98 7.22 -5.53
N ILE A 57 -10.89 6.34 -4.54
CA ILE A 57 -10.23 6.64 -3.26
C ILE A 57 -8.89 5.91 -3.25
N ILE A 58 -7.83 6.67 -3.08
CA ILE A 58 -6.47 6.17 -2.87
C ILE A 58 -5.71 7.19 -2.03
N SER A 59 -4.74 6.72 -1.26
CA SER A 59 -3.92 7.56 -0.41
C SER A 59 -2.53 6.96 -0.29
N PHE A 60 -1.55 7.83 -0.08
CA PHE A 60 -0.13 7.50 0.02
C PHE A 60 0.45 8.21 1.24
N VAL A 61 1.40 7.56 1.91
CA VAL A 61 2.21 8.15 2.97
C VAL A 61 3.66 7.72 2.71
N GLY A 62 4.58 8.68 2.81
CA GLY A 62 6.01 8.46 2.56
C GLY A 62 6.65 9.67 1.91
N ASP A 63 7.98 9.63 1.78
CA ASP A 63 8.77 10.77 1.31
C ASP A 63 8.64 11.02 -0.19
N TYR A 64 8.44 9.97 -0.99
CA TYR A 64 8.38 10.04 -2.46
C TYR A 64 6.95 10.05 -3.02
N TYR A 65 5.99 10.59 -2.26
CA TYR A 65 4.58 10.51 -2.62
C TYR A 65 4.23 11.34 -3.88
N HIS A 66 4.98 12.41 -4.15
CA HIS A 66 4.80 13.23 -5.36
C HIS A 66 5.24 12.45 -6.61
N GLU A 67 6.45 11.90 -6.58
CA GLU A 67 7.03 11.09 -7.66
C GLU A 67 6.18 9.85 -7.93
N PHE A 68 5.72 9.19 -6.86
CA PHE A 68 4.79 8.07 -6.96
C PHE A 68 3.51 8.47 -7.68
N ARG A 69 2.90 9.59 -7.28
CA ARG A 69 1.64 10.09 -7.85
C ARG A 69 1.79 10.41 -9.33
N ASP A 70 2.86 11.08 -9.72
CA ASP A 70 3.09 11.48 -11.12
C ASP A 70 3.31 10.26 -12.02
N ARG A 71 4.03 9.24 -11.54
CA ARG A 71 4.21 7.96 -12.22
C ARG A 71 2.90 7.20 -12.35
N LEU A 72 2.07 7.17 -11.31
CA LEU A 72 0.75 6.55 -11.34
C LEU A 72 -0.17 7.22 -12.36
N ILE A 73 -0.22 8.56 -12.38
CA ILE A 73 -1.00 9.30 -13.39
C ILE A 73 -0.50 8.95 -14.80
N SER A 74 0.82 8.94 -15.00
CA SER A 74 1.44 8.64 -16.30
C SER A 74 1.12 7.23 -16.78
N LEU A 75 1.17 6.24 -15.88
CA LEU A 75 0.82 4.85 -16.16
C LEU A 75 -0.67 4.71 -16.53
N MET A 76 -1.56 5.34 -15.76
CA MET A 76 -3.00 5.32 -16.04
C MET A 76 -3.35 6.02 -17.36
N GLN A 77 -2.67 7.12 -17.70
CA GLN A 77 -2.85 7.82 -18.99
C GLN A 77 -2.41 6.94 -20.15
N LYS A 78 -1.26 6.26 -20.02
CA LYS A 78 -0.73 5.35 -21.05
C LYS A 78 -1.66 4.17 -21.34
N ARG A 79 -2.38 3.67 -20.33
CA ARG A 79 -3.30 2.53 -20.45
C ARG A 79 -4.72 2.89 -20.85
N GLU A 80 -5.03 4.19 -20.96
CA GLU A 80 -6.41 4.69 -21.14
C GLU A 80 -7.38 4.26 -20.01
N ASN A 81 -6.88 3.67 -18.92
CA ASN A 81 -7.62 3.18 -17.74
C ASN A 81 -8.23 4.30 -16.88
N PHE A 82 -8.15 5.55 -17.33
CA PHE A 82 -8.76 6.69 -16.63
C PHE A 82 -10.29 6.63 -16.64
N VAL A 83 -10.89 5.81 -17.52
CA VAL A 83 -12.33 5.81 -17.80
C VAL A 83 -13.14 4.91 -16.85
N ASP A 84 -12.67 3.68 -16.56
CA ASP A 84 -13.53 2.61 -15.99
C ASP A 84 -13.48 2.38 -14.47
N GLY A 85 -13.08 3.41 -13.71
CA GLY A 85 -13.49 3.54 -12.29
C GLY A 85 -12.64 2.88 -11.21
N HIS A 86 -11.69 1.99 -11.53
CA HIS A 86 -10.95 1.22 -10.51
C HIS A 86 -9.45 1.17 -10.77
N PHE A 87 -8.67 0.87 -9.73
CA PHE A 87 -7.25 0.52 -9.89
C PHE A 87 -7.13 -0.98 -10.08
N ASP A 88 -6.37 -1.39 -11.07
CA ASP A 88 -6.01 -2.76 -11.39
C ASP A 88 -4.49 -2.93 -11.23
N MET A 89 -4.06 -2.92 -9.96
CA MET A 89 -2.66 -3.06 -9.55
C MET A 89 -1.68 -1.98 -10.04
N GLU A 90 -2.11 -0.91 -10.72
CA GLU A 90 -1.20 0.18 -11.12
C GLU A 90 -0.42 0.79 -9.94
N PRO A 91 -0.99 0.99 -8.74
CA PRO A 91 -0.22 1.46 -7.59
C PRO A 91 0.89 0.49 -7.16
N PHE A 92 0.64 -0.81 -7.26
CA PHE A 92 1.64 -1.85 -6.94
C PHE A 92 2.80 -1.82 -7.94
N GLU A 93 2.49 -1.72 -9.24
CA GLU A 93 3.50 -1.62 -10.29
C GLU A 93 4.42 -0.41 -10.12
N VAL A 94 3.84 0.76 -9.85
CA VAL A 94 4.62 1.99 -9.64
C VAL A 94 5.58 1.83 -8.46
N LEU A 95 5.11 1.27 -7.35
CA LEU A 95 5.97 1.04 -6.18
C LEU A 95 7.08 0.02 -6.48
N ARG A 96 6.73 -1.08 -7.14
CA ARG A 96 7.66 -2.12 -7.60
C ARG A 96 8.77 -1.52 -8.46
N ASP A 97 8.40 -0.69 -9.43
CA ASP A 97 9.37 -0.08 -10.37
C ASP A 97 10.27 0.93 -9.66
N MET A 98 9.71 1.78 -8.80
CA MET A 98 10.50 2.69 -7.98
C MET A 98 11.52 1.95 -7.09
N ILE A 99 11.14 0.82 -6.49
CA ILE A 99 12.07 0.00 -5.70
C ILE A 99 13.17 -0.61 -6.58
N ARG A 100 12.82 -1.13 -7.76
CA ARG A 100 13.77 -1.77 -8.69
C ARG A 100 14.77 -0.80 -9.30
N GLU A 101 14.39 0.46 -9.47
CA GLU A 101 15.29 1.51 -9.97
C GLU A 101 16.45 1.80 -9.03
N ASN A 102 16.33 1.45 -7.74
CA ASN A 102 17.35 1.69 -6.72
C ASN A 102 17.81 3.17 -6.64
N ALA A 103 16.97 4.10 -7.09
CA ALA A 103 17.20 5.55 -7.07
C ALA A 103 16.58 6.22 -5.83
N PHE A 104 15.82 5.47 -5.03
CA PHE A 104 15.00 5.98 -3.94
C PHE A 104 15.40 5.34 -2.60
N GLU A 105 16.38 5.94 -1.92
CA GLU A 105 17.01 5.37 -0.72
C GLU A 105 16.06 5.12 0.47
N ARG A 106 14.93 5.84 0.55
CA ARG A 106 13.95 5.71 1.66
C ARG A 106 12.88 4.63 1.43
N ILE A 107 12.89 3.95 0.29
CA ILE A 107 12.00 2.82 0.00
C ILE A 107 12.83 1.61 -0.42
N GLY A 108 12.39 0.42 -0.05
CA GLY A 108 13.12 -0.79 -0.40
C GLY A 108 12.49 -2.06 0.17
N GLY A 109 13.22 -3.16 0.01
CA GLY A 109 12.75 -4.49 0.39
C GLY A 109 11.59 -5.00 -0.48
N PRO A 110 11.08 -6.20 -0.18
CA PRO A 110 9.95 -6.75 -0.89
C PRO A 110 8.66 -5.98 -0.60
N VAL A 111 7.93 -5.60 -1.65
CA VAL A 111 6.60 -4.99 -1.52
C VAL A 111 5.67 -5.95 -0.78
N GLN A 112 4.89 -5.41 0.15
CA GLN A 112 3.93 -6.16 0.95
C GLN A 112 2.51 -5.89 0.45
N LEU A 113 1.72 -6.94 0.29
CA LEU A 113 0.34 -6.84 -0.17
C LEU A 113 -0.63 -7.48 0.83
N LEU A 114 -1.71 -6.76 1.09
CA LEU A 114 -2.80 -7.18 1.95
C LEU A 114 -4.13 -6.72 1.36
N LYS A 115 -5.07 -7.65 1.20
CA LYS A 115 -6.45 -7.35 0.82
C LYS A 115 -7.35 -7.37 2.04
N VAL A 116 -8.13 -6.31 2.23
CA VAL A 116 -9.15 -6.21 3.27
C VAL A 116 -10.51 -6.45 2.64
N TYR A 117 -11.32 -7.33 3.25
CA TYR A 117 -12.67 -7.66 2.82
C TYR A 117 -13.72 -7.02 3.74
N GLU A 118 -14.95 -6.97 3.26
CA GLU A 118 -16.09 -6.42 4.00
C GLU A 118 -16.35 -7.15 5.34
N HIS A 119 -16.09 -8.46 5.37
CA HIS A 119 -16.39 -9.30 6.53
C HIS A 119 -15.26 -9.37 7.56
N MET A 120 -14.48 -8.29 7.77
CA MET A 120 -13.26 -8.25 8.61
C MET A 120 -12.18 -9.26 8.27
N ASN A 121 -12.35 -10.01 7.19
CA ASN A 121 -11.32 -10.89 6.70
C ASN A 121 -10.22 -10.04 6.05
N ARG A 122 -8.98 -10.47 6.27
CA ARG A 122 -7.79 -9.91 5.64
C ARG A 122 -7.02 -11.06 5.03
N SER A 123 -6.68 -10.95 3.75
CA SER A 123 -5.84 -11.92 3.08
C SER A 123 -4.52 -11.27 2.74
N PRO A 124 -3.42 -11.68 3.39
CA PRO A 124 -2.10 -11.47 2.83
C PRO A 124 -2.05 -12.01 1.41
N ILE A 125 -1.24 -11.36 0.57
CA ILE A 125 -0.90 -11.83 -0.76
C ILE A 125 0.62 -11.93 -0.79
N ALA A 126 1.12 -13.13 -1.06
CA ALA A 126 2.55 -13.34 -1.26
C ALA A 126 2.99 -12.80 -2.63
N VAL A 127 4.25 -12.41 -2.77
CA VAL A 127 4.81 -11.88 -4.01
C VAL A 127 6.01 -12.74 -4.44
N LYS A 128 5.99 -13.24 -5.68
CA LYS A 128 7.02 -14.11 -6.27
C LYS A 128 8.09 -13.30 -7.00
N TRP A 129 9.20 -12.98 -6.34
CA TRP A 129 10.26 -12.21 -6.97
C TRP A 129 11.17 -13.10 -7.80
N ASN A 130 11.53 -12.66 -9.01
CA ASN A 130 12.65 -13.24 -9.76
C ASN A 130 13.86 -12.32 -9.62
N ILE A 131 14.82 -12.71 -8.80
CA ILE A 131 16.04 -11.95 -8.53
C ILE A 131 17.23 -12.77 -9.01
N ASN A 132 17.97 -12.28 -10.01
CA ASN A 132 19.15 -12.96 -10.55
C ASN A 132 18.87 -14.44 -10.93
N GLN A 133 17.75 -14.71 -11.62
CA GLN A 133 17.31 -16.05 -12.02
C GLN A 133 16.94 -16.99 -10.84
N THR A 134 16.88 -16.46 -9.62
CA THR A 134 16.42 -17.18 -8.44
C THR A 134 15.03 -16.68 -8.09
N GLN A 135 14.07 -17.61 -7.99
CA GLN A 135 12.73 -17.29 -7.53
C GLN A 135 12.72 -17.21 -6.00
N ILE A 136 12.22 -16.10 -5.46
CA ILE A 136 12.10 -15.85 -4.02
C ILE A 136 10.68 -15.40 -3.74
N ASP A 137 9.90 -16.26 -3.09
CA ASP A 137 8.55 -15.94 -2.64
C ASP A 137 8.65 -15.17 -1.32
N THR A 138 7.91 -14.07 -1.21
CA THR A 138 7.89 -13.23 0.00
C THR A 138 6.46 -13.09 0.51
N LEU A 139 6.29 -13.15 1.83
CA LEU A 139 5.02 -12.98 2.50
C LEU A 139 5.18 -11.96 3.63
N LEU A 140 4.38 -10.89 3.61
CA LEU A 140 4.47 -9.78 4.57
C LEU A 140 5.91 -9.23 4.72
N GLY A 141 6.63 -9.15 3.60
CA GLY A 141 8.01 -8.65 3.53
C GLY A 141 9.09 -9.64 3.92
N ARG A 142 8.73 -10.85 4.37
CA ARG A 142 9.69 -11.91 4.72
C ARG A 142 9.86 -12.90 3.58
N PRO A 143 11.10 -13.26 3.19
CA PRO A 143 11.35 -14.41 2.33
C PRO A 143 10.86 -15.72 2.96
N LEU A 144 10.08 -16.49 2.21
CA LEU A 144 9.69 -17.83 2.60
C LEU A 144 10.84 -18.79 2.37
N GLN A 145 10.97 -19.78 3.24
CA GLN A 145 11.93 -20.88 3.08
C GLN A 145 11.35 -21.95 2.14
N ASP A 146 12.20 -22.72 1.47
CA ASP A 146 11.78 -23.72 0.47
C ASP A 146 10.83 -24.80 1.02
N TYR A 147 10.91 -25.07 2.33
CA TYR A 147 10.05 -26.05 3.00
C TYR A 147 8.75 -25.46 3.57
N GLU A 148 8.58 -24.13 3.52
CA GLU A 148 7.37 -23.48 4.01
C GLU A 148 6.24 -23.59 2.97
N THR A 149 5.09 -24.14 3.38
CA THR A 149 3.91 -24.18 2.51
C THR A 149 3.14 -22.87 2.63
N ASN A 150 2.98 -22.15 1.51
CA ASN A 150 2.15 -20.94 1.46
C ASN A 150 0.71 -21.28 1.05
N ASN A 151 -0.26 -20.96 1.91
CA ASN A 151 -1.68 -21.14 1.64
C ASN A 151 -2.39 -19.85 1.19
N TYR A 152 -1.65 -18.73 1.09
CA TYR A 152 -2.18 -17.44 0.62
C TYR A 152 -2.08 -17.32 -0.90
N PRO A 153 -2.95 -16.51 -1.53
CA PRO A 153 -2.76 -16.12 -2.92
C PRO A 153 -1.35 -15.56 -3.13
N CYS A 154 -0.76 -15.85 -4.28
CA CYS A 154 0.58 -15.45 -4.62
C CYS A 154 0.58 -14.76 -5.99
N ILE A 155 1.05 -13.52 -6.04
CA ILE A 155 1.13 -12.71 -7.27
C ILE A 155 2.53 -12.75 -7.85
N ASP A 156 2.62 -12.90 -9.17
CA ASP A 156 3.83 -12.60 -9.93
C ASP A 156 3.93 -11.07 -10.13
N PRO A 157 4.99 -10.41 -9.64
CA PRO A 157 5.11 -8.97 -9.69
C PRO A 157 5.25 -8.44 -11.11
N ASP A 158 5.65 -9.24 -12.10
CA ASP A 158 5.89 -8.82 -13.48
C ASP A 158 4.67 -9.06 -14.38
N THR A 159 4.02 -10.22 -14.25
CA THR A 159 2.83 -10.56 -15.05
C THR A 159 1.52 -10.14 -14.40
N LEU A 160 1.53 -9.87 -13.09
CA LEU A 160 0.36 -9.58 -12.25
C LEU A 160 -0.62 -10.76 -12.11
N GLU A 161 -0.24 -11.94 -12.58
CA GLU A 161 -1.04 -13.15 -12.42
C GLU A 161 -1.04 -13.60 -10.96
N ILE A 162 -2.25 -13.80 -10.42
CA ILE A 162 -2.45 -14.29 -9.05
C ILE A 162 -2.78 -15.78 -9.11
N ASN A 163 -1.98 -16.58 -8.42
CA ASN A 163 -2.13 -18.03 -8.32
C ASN A 163 -2.38 -18.46 -6.87
N GLY A 164 -3.18 -19.51 -6.68
CA GLY A 164 -3.44 -20.10 -5.37
C GLY A 164 -4.33 -19.25 -4.45
N GLY A 165 -4.39 -19.65 -3.18
CA GLY A 165 -5.30 -19.10 -2.18
C GLY A 165 -6.68 -19.78 -2.19
N ARG A 166 -7.28 -19.95 -1.01
CA ARG A 166 -8.70 -20.31 -0.93
C ARG A 166 -9.51 -19.12 -1.41
N LEU A 167 -10.25 -19.30 -2.50
CA LEU A 167 -11.37 -18.43 -2.88
C LEU A 167 -12.39 -18.47 -1.74
N TYR A 168 -12.24 -17.59 -0.76
CA TYR A 168 -13.36 -17.27 0.11
C TYR A 168 -14.18 -16.24 -0.67
N GLY A 169 -15.28 -16.74 -1.25
CA GLY A 169 -16.34 -15.91 -1.83
C GLY A 169 -16.99 -15.01 -0.80
#